data_AF-A0A950G9U3-F1
#
_entry.id   AF-A0A950G9U3-F1
#
_cell.length_a   1.000
_cell.length_b   1.000
_cell.length_c   1.000
_cell.angle_alpha   90.00
_cell.angle_beta   90.00
_cell.angle_gamma   90.00
#
_symmetry.space_group_name_H-M   'P 1'
#
loop_
_entity.id
_entity.type
_entity.pdbx_description
1 polymer ?
#
loop_
_entity_poly.entity_id
_entity_poly.type
_entity_poly.pdbx_seq_one_letter_code
_entity_poly.pdbx_strand_id
1 'polypeptide(L)'
;MTREVISVTHTTELADIAMLLETKRIKRVPVLSDGKLVGIVSRANLVRALAATNIDPAIDADDDDRAIRDKLLAELMAQERFQVKEWFKIWAADIMVRDRIVHIWFSVDHSKVERWAARIVAQNIAGVRGVEEHVVPAL
;
A
#
# COMPACT_ATOMS: atom_id res chain seq x y z
N MET A 1 -4.46 -20.08 -25.53
CA MET A 1 -4.47 -18.70 -26.07
C MET A 1 -5.63 -17.94 -25.43
N THR A 2 -5.36 -16.80 -24.80
CA THR A 2 -6.41 -15.92 -24.23
C THR A 2 -6.91 -15.00 -25.35
N ARG A 3 -8.23 -14.97 -25.57
CA ARG A 3 -8.85 -14.22 -26.69
C ARG A 3 -9.09 -12.75 -26.35
N GLU A 4 -9.31 -12.43 -25.09
CA GLU A 4 -9.50 -11.05 -24.61
C GLU A 4 -8.27 -10.62 -23.82
N VAL A 5 -7.49 -9.72 -24.42
CA VAL A 5 -6.28 -9.17 -23.80
C VAL A 5 -6.59 -7.76 -23.34
N ILE A 6 -6.55 -7.55 -22.02
CA ILE A 6 -6.61 -6.21 -21.44
C ILE A 6 -5.34 -5.47 -21.86
N SER A 7 -5.50 -4.30 -22.48
CA SER A 7 -4.40 -3.46 -22.96
C SER A 7 -4.65 -1.99 -22.61
N VAL A 8 -3.59 -1.19 -22.66
CA VAL A 8 -3.62 0.26 -22.40
C VAL A 8 -3.03 1.03 -23.58
N THR A 9 -3.23 2.34 -23.62
CA THR A 9 -2.62 3.21 -24.64
C THR A 9 -1.29 3.77 -24.14
N HIS A 10 -0.44 4.24 -25.06
CA HIS A 10 0.82 4.92 -24.70
C HIS A 10 0.64 6.24 -23.94
N THR A 11 -0.59 6.74 -23.86
CA THR A 11 -0.99 7.95 -23.12
C THR A 11 -1.65 7.66 -21.78
N THR A 12 -1.85 6.38 -21.43
CA THR A 12 -2.46 6.00 -20.15
C THR A 12 -1.54 6.36 -18.99
N GLU A 13 -2.07 6.98 -17.94
CA GLU A 13 -1.28 7.40 -16.79
C GLU A 13 -0.71 6.21 -16.01
N LEU A 14 0.44 6.42 -15.37
CA LEU A 14 1.13 5.36 -14.63
C LEU A 14 0.30 4.87 -13.43
N ALA A 15 -0.43 5.77 -12.78
CA ALA A 15 -1.33 5.45 -11.67
C ALA A 15 -2.48 4.54 -12.12
N ASP A 16 -3.09 4.84 -13.27
CA ASP A 16 -4.14 4.02 -13.86
C ASP A 16 -3.62 2.64 -14.26
N ILE A 17 -2.40 2.55 -14.82
CA ILE A 17 -1.76 1.28 -15.13
C ILE A 17 -1.55 0.48 -13.84
N ALA A 18 -1.04 1.11 -12.77
CA ALA A 18 -0.83 0.44 -11.49
C ALA A 18 -2.13 -0.13 -10.92
N MET A 19 -3.19 0.70 -10.88
CA MET A 19 -4.51 0.33 -10.41
C MET A 19 -5.14 -0.79 -11.26
N LEU A 20 -4.95 -0.75 -12.59
CA LEU A 20 -5.40 -1.79 -13.50
C LEU A 20 -4.70 -3.13 -13.23
N LEU A 21 -3.37 -3.12 -13.09
CA LEU A 21 -2.58 -4.32 -12.78
C LEU A 21 -2.99 -4.94 -11.44
N GLU A 22 -3.32 -4.11 -10.46
CA GLU A 22 -3.81 -4.55 -9.16
C GLU A 22 -5.22 -5.13 -9.24
N THR A 23 -6.17 -4.34 -9.74
CA THR A 23 -7.60 -4.67 -9.77
C THR A 23 -7.89 -5.88 -10.65
N LYS A 24 -7.20 -6.02 -11.79
CA LYS A 24 -7.36 -7.17 -12.70
C LYS A 24 -6.47 -8.36 -12.32
N ARG A 25 -5.68 -8.26 -11.23
CA ARG A 25 -4.74 -9.29 -10.76
C ARG A 25 -3.78 -9.78 -11.85
N ILE A 26 -3.38 -8.89 -12.76
CA ILE A 26 -2.42 -9.18 -13.83
C ILE A 26 -1.04 -8.60 -13.50
N LYS A 27 0.02 -9.30 -13.94
CA LYS A 27 1.41 -8.91 -13.63
C LYS A 27 1.98 -7.88 -14.61
N ARG A 28 1.41 -7.82 -15.81
CA ARG A 28 1.87 -6.98 -16.92
C ARG A 28 0.69 -6.66 -17.84
N VAL A 29 0.79 -5.54 -18.53
CA VAL A 29 -0.20 -5.06 -19.50
C VAL A 29 0.50 -4.65 -20.80
N PRO A 30 0.00 -5.08 -21.98
CA PRO A 30 0.48 -4.59 -23.26
C PRO A 30 0.08 -3.13 -23.49
N VAL A 31 0.99 -2.36 -24.08
CA VAL A 31 0.75 -0.99 -24.50
C VAL A 31 0.54 -0.96 -26.01
N LEU A 32 -0.58 -0.40 -26.45
CA LEU A 32 -0.92 -0.25 -27.85
C LEU A 32 -0.84 1.22 -28.29
N SER A 33 -0.43 1.44 -29.53
CA SER A 33 -0.64 2.69 -30.26
C SER A 33 -1.30 2.34 -31.59
N ASP A 34 -2.46 2.92 -31.86
CA ASP A 34 -3.22 2.68 -33.10
C ASP A 34 -3.43 1.18 -33.40
N GLY A 35 -3.75 0.41 -32.35
CA GLY A 35 -3.97 -1.05 -32.44
C GLY A 35 -2.69 -1.89 -32.59
N LYS A 36 -1.50 -1.28 -32.65
CA LYS A 36 -0.21 -1.97 -32.74
C LYS A 36 0.44 -2.08 -31.37
N LEU A 37 1.02 -3.25 -31.07
CA LEU A 37 1.80 -3.45 -29.86
C LEU A 37 3.10 -2.65 -29.92
N VAL A 38 3.25 -1.69 -29.00
CA VAL A 38 4.45 -0.84 -28.91
C VAL A 38 5.29 -1.13 -27.67
N GLY A 39 4.75 -1.86 -26.68
CA GLY A 39 5.50 -2.21 -25.49
C GLY A 39 4.71 -3.01 -24.46
N ILE A 40 5.33 -3.25 -23.32
CA ILE A 40 4.74 -3.93 -22.17
C ILE A 40 5.17 -3.19 -20.91
N VAL A 41 4.21 -2.92 -20.01
CA VAL A 41 4.48 -2.40 -18.67
C VAL A 41 4.19 -3.50 -17.66
N SER A 42 5.12 -3.75 -16.74
CA SER A 42 4.95 -4.69 -15.63
C SER A 42 5.08 -3.99 -14.29
N ARG A 43 4.60 -4.62 -13.22
CA ARG A 43 4.78 -4.13 -11.84
C ARG A 43 6.25 -3.83 -11.52
N ALA A 44 7.18 -4.66 -12.02
CA ALA A 44 8.62 -4.43 -11.83
C ALA A 44 9.14 -3.18 -12.56
N ASN A 45 8.52 -2.79 -13.68
CA ASN A 45 8.85 -1.52 -14.34
C ASN A 45 8.38 -0.34 -13.49
N LEU A 46 7.19 -0.43 -12.89
CA LEU A 46 6.67 0.62 -11.99
C LEU A 46 7.59 0.83 -10.78
N VAL A 47 7.96 -0.25 -10.09
CA VAL A 47 8.88 -0.19 -8.94
C VAL A 47 10.23 0.40 -9.35
N ARG A 48 10.79 -0.02 -10.49
CA ARG A 48 12.06 0.50 -10.99
C ARG A 48 11.97 2.00 -11.32
N ALA A 49 10.87 2.45 -11.91
CA ALA A 49 10.66 3.85 -12.23
C ALA A 49 10.59 4.70 -10.94
N LEU A 50 9.90 4.22 -9.91
CA LEU A 50 9.87 4.87 -8.60
C LEU A 50 11.25 4.93 -7.94
N ALA A 51 12.00 3.83 -7.95
CA ALA A 51 13.34 3.77 -7.34
C ALA A 51 14.41 4.57 -8.11
N ALA A 52 14.24 4.74 -9.43
CA ALA A 52 15.16 5.52 -10.26
C ALA A 52 14.83 7.02 -10.26
N THR A 53 13.61 7.39 -9.89
CA THR A 53 13.29 8.79 -9.62
C THR A 53 13.89 9.10 -8.26
N ASN A 54 14.72 10.13 -8.16
CA ASN A 54 15.27 10.63 -6.90
C ASN A 54 14.15 11.35 -6.10
N ILE A 55 13.00 10.68 -5.94
CA ILE A 55 12.03 10.99 -4.89
C ILE A 55 12.75 10.52 -3.64
N ASP A 56 13.45 11.43 -2.99
CA ASP A 56 13.91 11.17 -1.64
C ASP A 56 12.62 10.95 -0.83
N PRO A 57 12.33 9.72 -0.37
CA PRO A 57 11.08 9.42 0.34
C PRO A 57 11.00 10.22 1.67
N ALA A 58 12.07 10.92 2.03
CA ALA A 58 12.15 11.83 3.16
C ALA A 58 11.77 13.29 2.84
N ILE A 59 11.45 13.69 1.61
CA ILE A 59 11.15 15.11 1.31
C ILE A 59 9.84 15.59 1.95
N ASP A 60 8.88 14.68 2.25
CA ASP A 60 7.60 15.03 2.89
C ASP A 60 7.36 14.30 4.23
N ALA A 61 8.24 13.38 4.63
CA ALA A 61 8.11 12.74 5.95
C ALA A 61 8.62 13.73 7.00
N ASP A 62 7.73 14.59 7.50
CA ASP A 62 7.96 15.41 8.68
C ASP A 62 8.57 14.52 9.78
N ASP A 63 9.53 15.03 10.55
CA ASP A 63 10.16 14.26 11.63
C ASP A 63 9.09 13.67 12.57
N ASP A 64 7.95 14.37 12.68
CA ASP A 64 6.76 13.92 13.39
C ASP A 64 6.12 12.65 12.80
N ASP A 65 6.02 12.49 11.49
CA ASP A 65 5.40 11.31 10.85
C ASP A 65 6.23 10.05 11.09
N ARG A 66 7.55 10.18 10.95
CA ARG A 66 8.47 9.07 11.25
C ARG A 66 8.40 8.72 12.74
N ALA A 67 8.40 9.71 13.63
CA ALA A 67 8.29 9.48 15.06
C ALA A 67 6.95 8.84 15.47
N ILE A 68 5.84 9.26 14.86
CA ILE A 68 4.52 8.64 15.04
C ILE A 68 4.56 7.18 14.60
N ARG A 69 5.11 6.90 13.40
CA ARG A 69 5.22 5.55 12.86
C ARG A 69 6.02 4.64 13.79
N ASP A 70 7.18 5.11 14.26
CA ASP A 70 8.07 4.30 15.11
C ASP A 70 7.43 4.00 16.48
N LYS A 71 6.74 4.99 17.08
CA LYS A 71 5.97 4.78 18.32
C LYS A 71 4.81 3.81 18.12
N LEU A 72 4.08 3.94 17.01
CA LEU A 72 2.98 3.04 16.68
C LEU A 72 3.48 1.60 16.51
N LEU A 73 4.56 1.41 15.76
CA LEU A 73 5.16 0.09 15.58
C LEU A 73 5.66 -0.47 16.92
N ALA A 74 6.30 0.34 17.75
CA ALA A 74 6.75 -0.08 19.08
C ALA A 74 5.57 -0.51 19.96
N GLU A 75 4.47 0.25 19.99
CA GLU A 75 3.28 -0.07 20.78
C GLU A 75 2.59 -1.35 20.29
N LEU A 76 2.38 -1.48 18.98
CA LEU A 76 1.79 -2.69 18.39
C LEU A 76 2.64 -3.94 18.64
N MET A 77 3.97 -3.80 18.65
CA MET A 77 4.90 -4.90 18.92
C MET A 77 5.07 -5.18 20.42
N ALA A 78 4.94 -4.17 21.29
CA ALA A 78 5.08 -4.29 22.74
C ALA A 78 3.83 -4.88 23.42
N GLN A 79 2.68 -4.93 22.73
CA GLN A 79 1.48 -5.59 23.22
C GLN A 79 1.59 -7.12 23.14
N GLU A 80 2.51 -7.71 23.92
CA GLU A 80 2.57 -9.16 24.21
C GLU A 80 1.34 -9.69 24.99
N ARG A 81 0.43 -8.78 25.41
CA ARG A 81 -0.68 -9.07 26.32
C ARG A 81 -1.90 -9.71 25.64
N PHE A 82 -2.05 -9.52 24.33
CA PHE A 82 -2.89 -10.42 23.54
C PHE A 82 -1.96 -11.54 23.06
N GLN A 83 -2.40 -12.80 23.04
CA GLN A 83 -1.65 -13.89 22.40
C GLN A 83 -1.64 -13.70 20.86
N VAL A 84 -1.07 -12.59 20.38
CA VAL A 84 -1.06 -12.14 18.98
C VAL A 84 0.04 -12.82 18.17
N LYS A 85 0.40 -14.06 18.49
CA LYS A 85 1.42 -14.77 17.68
C LYS A 85 0.92 -15.13 16.29
N GLU A 86 -0.40 -15.19 16.07
CA GLU A 86 -0.95 -15.81 14.85
C GLU A 86 -1.81 -14.88 13.96
N TRP A 87 -2.46 -13.83 14.49
CA TRP A 87 -3.52 -13.10 13.78
C TRP A 87 -3.17 -11.68 13.29
N PHE A 88 -2.05 -11.11 13.72
CA PHE A 88 -1.64 -9.75 13.33
C PHE A 88 -0.40 -9.80 12.45
N LYS A 89 -0.56 -10.39 11.27
CA LYS A 89 0.45 -10.39 10.20
C LYS A 89 0.38 -9.11 9.36
N ILE A 90 0.20 -7.95 9.99
CA ILE A 90 0.43 -6.69 9.31
C ILE A 90 1.94 -6.59 9.17
N TRP A 91 2.48 -6.68 7.95
CA TRP A 91 3.89 -6.36 7.77
C TRP A 91 4.06 -4.89 8.14
N ALA A 92 5.15 -4.48 8.78
CA ALA A 92 5.40 -3.06 9.07
C ALA A 92 5.43 -2.16 7.81
N ALA A 93 5.38 -2.78 6.61
CA ALA A 93 5.19 -2.18 5.31
C ALA A 93 3.74 -1.75 5.01
N ASP A 94 2.75 -2.27 5.72
CA ASP A 94 1.31 -1.99 5.54
C ASP A 94 0.81 -0.85 6.45
N ILE A 95 1.73 -0.18 7.16
CA ILE A 95 1.47 1.01 7.97
C ILE A 95 2.31 2.17 7.44
N MET A 96 1.63 3.20 6.95
CA MET A 96 2.22 4.46 6.51
C MET A 96 1.71 5.60 7.37
N VAL A 97 2.57 6.58 7.64
CA VAL A 97 2.17 7.84 8.28
C VAL A 97 2.53 8.97 7.33
N ARG A 98 1.55 9.82 7.04
CA ARG A 98 1.71 11.00 6.21
C ARG A 98 0.81 12.11 6.72
N ASP A 99 1.34 13.33 6.87
CA ASP A 99 0.60 14.49 7.37
C ASP A 99 -0.06 14.21 8.74
N ARG A 100 0.61 13.35 9.55
CA ARG A 100 0.16 12.80 10.83
C ARG A 100 -1.11 11.96 10.74
N ILE A 101 -1.49 11.51 9.55
CA ILE A 101 -2.55 10.53 9.31
C ILE A 101 -1.92 9.16 9.18
N VAL A 102 -2.42 8.20 9.95
CA VAL A 102 -1.99 6.80 9.87
C VAL A 102 -2.84 6.08 8.84
N HIS A 103 -2.22 5.58 7.78
CA HIS A 103 -2.85 4.70 6.80
C HIS A 103 -2.50 3.25 7.15
N ILE A 104 -3.53 2.41 7.32
CA ILE A 104 -3.36 0.99 7.65
C ILE A 104 -4.05 0.16 6.57
N TRP A 105 -3.29 -0.70 5.90
CA TRP A 105 -3.82 -1.67 4.95
C TRP A 105 -4.09 -3.00 5.65
N PHE A 106 -5.33 -3.48 5.53
CA PHE A 106 -5.75 -4.80 6.00
C PHE A 106 -6.09 -5.68 4.82
N SER A 107 -5.66 -6.94 4.88
CA SER A 107 -6.25 -7.98 4.04
C SER A 107 -7.69 -8.31 4.50
N VAL A 108 -8.54 -8.74 3.56
CA VAL A 108 -9.97 -9.06 3.80
C VAL A 108 -10.22 -10.15 4.85
N ASP A 109 -9.21 -10.96 5.17
CA ASP A 109 -9.24 -12.00 6.19
C ASP A 109 -9.19 -11.45 7.63
N HIS A 110 -8.83 -10.17 7.82
CA HIS A 110 -8.83 -9.54 9.13
C HIS A 110 -10.23 -9.32 9.70
N SER A 111 -10.42 -9.77 10.94
CA SER A 111 -11.69 -9.62 11.64
C SER A 111 -12.00 -8.15 11.96
N LYS A 112 -13.28 -7.80 12.09
CA LYS A 112 -13.69 -6.42 12.47
C LYS A 112 -13.10 -5.99 13.82
N VAL A 113 -12.93 -6.94 14.75
CA VAL A 113 -12.36 -6.67 16.07
C VAL A 113 -10.88 -6.33 15.95
N GLU A 114 -10.16 -7.01 15.06
CA GLU A 114 -8.72 -6.81 14.84
C GLU A 114 -8.44 -5.44 14.25
N ARG A 115 -9.20 -5.08 13.21
CA ARG A 115 -9.13 -3.75 12.58
C ARG A 115 -9.47 -2.65 13.57
N TRP A 116 -10.50 -2.87 14.39
CA TRP A 116 -10.88 -1.92 15.43
C TRP A 116 -9.76 -1.74 16.47
N ALA A 117 -9.15 -2.82 16.95
CA ALA A 117 -8.04 -2.75 17.90
C ALA A 117 -6.84 -1.97 17.33
N ALA A 118 -6.44 -2.30 16.10
CA ALA A 118 -5.38 -1.60 15.36
C ALA A 118 -5.63 -0.09 15.28
N ARG A 119 -6.86 0.28 14.90
CA ARG A 119 -7.29 1.68 14.83
C ARG A 119 -7.22 2.37 16.19
N ILE A 120 -7.69 1.74 17.26
CA ILE A 120 -7.67 2.33 18.60
C ILE A 120 -6.23 2.59 19.05
N VAL A 121 -5.31 1.65 18.81
CA VAL A 121 -3.89 1.86 19.11
C VAL A 121 -3.34 3.04 18.32
N ALA A 122 -3.57 3.09 17.00
CA ALA A 122 -3.13 4.19 16.15
C ALA A 122 -3.68 5.56 16.58
N GLN A 123 -4.97 5.64 16.93
CA GLN A 123 -5.61 6.87 17.40
C GLN A 123 -5.03 7.39 18.72
N ASN A 124 -4.49 6.50 19.55
CA ASN A 124 -3.91 6.87 20.84
C ASN A 124 -2.45 7.30 20.77
N ILE A 125 -1.78 7.18 19.60
CA ILE A 125 -0.41 7.65 19.45
C ILE A 125 -0.38 9.18 19.43
N ALA A 126 0.41 9.76 20.32
CA ALA A 126 0.57 11.21 20.41
C ALA A 126 1.08 11.78 19.07
N GLY A 127 0.37 12.79 18.57
CA GLY A 127 0.68 13.46 17.30
C GLY A 127 -0.23 13.05 16.14
N VAL A 128 -0.93 11.92 16.23
CA VAL A 128 -1.87 11.45 15.19
C VAL A 128 -3.06 12.40 15.06
N ARG A 129 -3.37 12.80 13.82
CA ARG A 129 -4.53 13.63 13.45
C ARG A 129 -5.69 12.82 12.89
N GLY A 130 -5.41 11.63 12.36
CA GLY A 130 -6.42 10.78 11.75
C GLY A 130 -5.91 9.35 11.50
N VAL A 131 -6.84 8.44 11.24
CA VAL A 131 -6.55 7.06 10.84
C VAL A 131 -7.43 6.70 9.67
N GLU A 132 -6.81 6.27 8.58
CA GLU A 132 -7.47 5.77 7.38
C GLU A 132 -7.22 4.28 7.21
N GLU A 133 -8.31 3.53 7.08
CA GLU A 133 -8.27 2.07 6.89
C GLU A 133 -8.49 1.75 5.42
N HIS A 134 -7.58 0.94 4.86
CA HIS A 134 -7.65 0.45 3.48
C HIS A 134 -7.83 -1.05 3.53
N VAL A 135 -8.80 -1.60 2.79
CA VAL A 135 -9.02 -3.05 2.72
C VAL A 135 -8.62 -3.55 1.35
N VAL A 136 -7.62 -4.41 1.30
CA VAL A 136 -7.12 -5.04 0.07
C VAL A 136 -7.53 -6.50 0.02
N PRO A 137 -7.88 -7.03 -1.16
CA PRO A 137 -8.22 -8.44 -1.28
C PRO A 137 -7.00 -9.32 -1.01
N ALA A 138 -7.20 -10.42 -0.26
CA ALA A 138 -6.15 -11.34 0.15
C ALA A 138 -5.34 -11.85 -1.06
N LEU A 139 -4.03 -11.98 -0.88
CA LEU A 139 -3.10 -12.50 -1.88
C LEU A 139 -3.18 -14.03 -1.98
#